data_AF-A0A0C9ZZ27-F1
#
_entry.id   AF-A0A0C9ZZ27-F1
#
_cell.length_a   1.000
_cell.length_b   1.000
_cell.length_c   1.000
_cell.angle_alpha   90.00
_cell.angle_beta   90.00
_cell.angle_gamma   90.00
#
_symmetry.space_group_name_H-M   'P 1'
#
loop_
_entity.id
_entity.type
_entity.pdbx_description
1 polymer ?
#
loop_
_entity_poly.entity_id
_entity_poly.type
_entity_poly.pdbx_seq_one_letter_code
_entity_poly.pdbx_strand_id
1 'polypeptide(L)'
;MSNAADNHEQEGLLSDVDPEQDEMARNTTNLRTEDRKGDRTAEYAALAAVPVFVLVTWGIIFANDPKSLGWFAYHPILQSCAIASFTYGILTLQPTSQPVSKAAGLQRHQIAMFGIGIPCILAGTAFMIYNKSLHSAPHFTSWHGTFGIITVVWLLIQVLVGGASVWFGGAALGGGMKAKAAWKYHRLSGYIVFTMTLFTAYLAGSWSTWVTGHSNSLVRFVGYTVAPVVILLAVYTRIRPSKMKFI
;
A
#
# COMPACT_ATOMS: atom_id res chain seq x y z
N MET A 1 56.59 -37.78 -0.40
CA MET A 1 56.56 -36.81 0.71
C MET A 1 55.93 -35.52 0.20
N SER A 2 54.60 -35.42 0.21
CA SER A 2 53.86 -34.15 0.01
C SER A 2 52.38 -34.47 0.21
N ASN A 3 51.89 -34.39 1.44
CA ASN A 3 50.44 -34.31 1.72
C ASN A 3 50.08 -33.89 3.16
N ALA A 4 51.02 -33.30 3.91
CA ALA A 4 50.78 -32.88 5.29
C ALA A 4 50.68 -31.35 5.45
N ALA A 5 50.96 -30.57 4.39
CA ALA A 5 50.95 -29.11 4.45
C ALA A 5 49.60 -28.48 4.06
N ASP A 6 48.78 -29.17 3.26
CA ASP A 6 47.53 -28.62 2.72
C ASP A 6 46.36 -28.66 3.73
N ASN A 7 46.43 -29.54 4.74
CA ASN A 7 45.40 -29.64 5.77
C ASN A 7 45.48 -28.53 6.84
N HIS A 8 46.63 -27.85 6.97
CA HIS A 8 46.80 -26.80 7.98
C HIS A 8 46.34 -25.41 7.49
N GLU A 9 46.27 -25.17 6.17
CA GLU A 9 45.69 -23.92 5.63
C GLU A 9 44.15 -23.97 5.58
N GLN A 10 43.56 -25.16 5.47
CA GLN A 10 42.10 -25.29 5.39
C GLN A 10 41.39 -25.22 6.76
N GLU A 11 42.09 -25.54 7.85
CA GLU A 11 41.58 -25.40 9.23
C GLU A 11 41.60 -23.94 9.72
N GLY A 12 42.46 -23.08 9.16
CA GLY A 12 42.55 -21.66 9.53
C GLY A 12 41.50 -20.75 8.89
N LEU A 13 40.77 -21.25 7.88
CA LEU A 13 39.76 -20.44 7.15
C LEU A 13 38.33 -20.59 7.70
N LEU A 14 38.10 -21.51 8.64
CA LEU A 14 36.79 -21.80 9.22
C LEU A 14 36.57 -21.18 10.61
N SER A 15 37.56 -20.49 11.18
CA SER A 15 37.47 -19.95 12.56
C SER A 15 36.97 -18.50 12.67
N ASP A 16 36.73 -17.80 11.55
CA ASP A 16 36.40 -16.36 11.58
C ASP A 16 34.95 -16.09 11.14
N VAL A 17 34.02 -16.98 11.47
CA VAL A 17 32.60 -16.60 11.39
C VAL A 17 32.32 -15.67 12.57
N ASP A 18 32.17 -14.38 12.25
CA ASP A 18 31.74 -13.35 13.19
C ASP A 18 30.55 -13.87 14.03
N PRO A 19 30.65 -13.94 15.36
CA PRO A 19 29.59 -14.42 16.23
C PRO A 19 28.25 -13.72 15.99
N GLU A 20 28.27 -12.44 15.56
CA GLU A 20 27.09 -11.66 15.23
C GLU A 20 26.45 -12.13 13.90
N GLN A 21 27.27 -12.54 12.92
CA GLN A 21 26.82 -13.15 11.67
C GLN A 21 26.31 -14.58 11.88
N ASP A 22 26.97 -15.37 12.73
CA ASP A 22 26.52 -16.72 13.10
C ASP A 22 25.23 -16.67 13.93
N GLU A 23 25.07 -15.68 14.80
CA GLU A 23 23.82 -15.44 15.52
C GLU A 23 22.69 -14.96 14.58
N MET A 24 22.98 -14.07 13.63
CA MET A 24 22.01 -13.72 12.57
C MET A 24 21.63 -14.92 11.69
N ALA A 25 22.60 -15.77 11.32
CA ALA A 25 22.39 -16.98 10.53
C ALA A 25 21.57 -18.04 11.30
N ARG A 26 21.83 -18.19 12.60
CA ARG A 26 21.05 -19.06 13.50
C ARG A 26 19.64 -18.52 13.79
N ASN A 27 19.47 -17.20 13.85
CA ASN A 27 18.14 -16.59 13.98
C ASN A 27 17.32 -16.67 12.68
N THR A 28 17.95 -16.68 11.51
CA THR A 28 17.25 -16.85 10.22
C THR A 28 16.82 -18.29 9.97
N THR A 29 17.54 -19.28 10.51
CA THR A 29 17.19 -20.71 10.39
C THR A 29 16.07 -21.17 11.33
N ASN A 30 15.75 -20.42 12.39
CA ASN A 30 14.66 -20.72 13.34
C ASN A 30 13.37 -19.89 13.15
N LEU A 31 13.20 -19.23 11.99
CA LEU A 31 12.02 -18.42 11.73
C LEU A 31 10.76 -19.30 11.62
N ARG A 32 9.85 -19.16 12.58
CA ARG A 32 8.53 -19.81 12.52
C ARG A 32 7.72 -19.21 11.38
N THR A 33 6.89 -20.05 10.75
CA THR A 33 5.94 -19.60 9.72
C THR A 33 4.95 -18.59 10.33
N GLU A 34 4.83 -17.42 9.70
CA GLU A 34 3.95 -16.33 10.15
C GLU A 34 2.57 -16.36 9.45
N ASP A 35 2.48 -17.13 8.37
CA ASP A 35 1.31 -17.32 7.53
C ASP A 35 0.24 -18.18 8.20
N ARG A 36 -1.01 -17.78 8.03
CA ARG A 36 -2.20 -18.61 8.25
C ARG A 36 -2.64 -19.20 6.93
N LYS A 37 -3.40 -20.30 7.00
CA LYS A 37 -4.09 -20.87 5.84
C LYS A 37 -4.89 -19.78 5.12
N GLY A 38 -4.64 -19.60 3.82
CA GLY A 38 -5.31 -18.63 2.96
C GLY A 38 -4.57 -17.30 2.76
N ASP A 39 -3.56 -16.95 3.56
CA ASP A 39 -2.88 -15.65 3.40
C ASP A 39 -2.16 -15.51 2.06
N ARG A 40 -1.47 -16.58 1.60
CA ARG A 40 -0.79 -16.58 0.29
C ARG A 40 -1.79 -16.49 -0.86
N THR A 41 -2.91 -17.21 -0.77
CA THR A 41 -3.98 -17.13 -1.77
C THR A 41 -4.56 -15.73 -1.85
N ALA A 42 -4.83 -15.10 -0.70
CA ALA A 42 -5.30 -13.73 -0.63
C ALA A 42 -4.27 -12.74 -1.19
N GLU A 43 -2.99 -12.90 -0.85
CA GLU A 43 -1.91 -12.10 -1.41
C GLU A 43 -1.85 -12.19 -2.94
N TYR A 44 -1.86 -13.39 -3.51
CA TYR A 44 -1.89 -13.57 -4.96
C TYR A 44 -3.16 -12.99 -5.59
N ALA A 45 -4.32 -13.10 -4.94
CA ALA A 45 -5.55 -12.50 -5.41
C ALA A 45 -5.44 -10.96 -5.49
N ALA A 46 -4.85 -10.31 -4.47
CA ALA A 46 -4.58 -8.87 -4.52
C ALA A 46 -3.57 -8.52 -5.61
N LEU A 47 -2.46 -9.27 -5.71
CA LEU A 47 -1.41 -9.05 -6.72
C LEU A 47 -1.91 -9.24 -8.16
N ALA A 48 -2.94 -10.06 -8.37
CA ALA A 48 -3.60 -10.22 -9.66
C ALA A 48 -4.65 -9.12 -9.93
N ALA A 49 -5.43 -8.74 -8.92
CA ALA A 49 -6.52 -7.76 -9.08
C ALA A 49 -6.01 -6.31 -9.22
N VAL A 50 -4.89 -5.95 -8.57
CA VAL A 50 -4.31 -4.60 -8.67
C VAL A 50 -3.93 -4.25 -10.11
N PRO A 51 -3.18 -5.08 -10.87
CA PRO A 51 -2.91 -4.83 -12.28
C PRO A 51 -4.17 -4.70 -13.12
N VAL A 52 -5.22 -5.49 -12.86
CA VAL A 52 -6.49 -5.36 -13.60
C VAL A 52 -7.08 -3.96 -13.39
N PHE A 53 -7.16 -3.48 -12.15
CA PHE A 53 -7.65 -2.13 -11.85
C PHE A 53 -6.79 -1.02 -12.52
N VAL A 54 -5.47 -1.15 -12.44
CA VAL A 54 -4.53 -0.17 -13.02
C VAL A 54 -4.60 -0.17 -14.54
N LEU A 55 -4.47 -1.33 -15.17
CA LEU A 55 -4.42 -1.46 -16.63
C LEU A 55 -5.75 -1.11 -17.28
N VAL A 56 -6.89 -1.42 -16.65
CA VAL A 56 -8.20 -0.95 -17.13
C VAL A 56 -8.27 0.58 -17.06
N THR A 57 -7.83 1.18 -15.95
CA THR A 57 -7.82 2.65 -15.82
C THR A 57 -6.95 3.30 -16.89
N TRP A 58 -5.74 2.77 -17.10
CA TRP A 58 -4.81 3.29 -18.10
C TRP A 58 -5.34 3.06 -19.52
N GLY A 59 -5.91 1.88 -19.79
CA GLY A 59 -6.52 1.55 -21.07
C GLY A 59 -7.64 2.51 -21.44
N ILE A 60 -8.53 2.85 -20.50
CA ILE A 60 -9.59 3.85 -20.72
C ILE A 60 -8.99 5.21 -21.06
N ILE A 61 -7.94 5.65 -20.36
CA ILE A 61 -7.34 6.97 -20.62
C ILE A 61 -6.60 6.99 -21.96
N PHE A 62 -5.74 6.00 -22.23
CA PHE A 62 -4.95 5.94 -23.46
C PHE A 62 -5.77 5.67 -24.71
N ALA A 63 -6.95 5.05 -24.59
CA ALA A 63 -7.87 4.88 -25.71
C ALA A 63 -8.68 6.15 -26.06
N ASN A 64 -8.67 7.19 -25.22
CA ASN A 64 -9.53 8.37 -25.36
C ASN A 64 -8.73 9.68 -25.45
N ASP A 65 -7.71 9.70 -26.31
CA ASP A 65 -6.81 10.84 -26.57
C ASP A 65 -6.38 11.62 -25.31
N PRO A 66 -5.40 11.10 -24.54
CA PRO A 66 -4.91 11.73 -23.32
C PRO A 66 -4.47 13.19 -23.46
N LYS A 67 -4.04 13.60 -24.66
CA LYS A 67 -3.60 14.99 -24.89
C LYS A 67 -4.79 15.94 -24.83
N SER A 68 -5.92 15.56 -25.44
CA SER A 68 -7.15 16.36 -25.39
C SER A 68 -7.74 16.48 -23.98
N LEU A 69 -7.51 15.49 -23.14
CA LEU A 69 -7.98 15.47 -21.74
C LEU A 69 -7.19 16.42 -20.84
N GLY A 70 -6.02 16.92 -21.28
CA GLY A 70 -5.19 17.84 -20.52
C GLY A 70 -4.83 17.31 -19.14
N TRP A 71 -5.00 18.15 -18.11
CA TRP A 71 -4.64 17.81 -16.73
C TRP A 71 -5.50 16.70 -16.12
N PHE A 72 -6.71 16.49 -16.64
CA PHE A 72 -7.57 15.39 -16.20
C PHE A 72 -6.91 14.03 -16.44
N ALA A 73 -6.19 13.82 -17.54
CA ALA A 73 -5.59 12.52 -17.89
C ALA A 73 -4.68 11.96 -16.78
N TYR A 74 -3.93 12.84 -16.12
CA TYR A 74 -3.01 12.46 -15.05
C TYR A 74 -3.71 12.01 -13.78
N HIS A 75 -4.91 12.53 -13.50
CA HIS A 75 -5.64 12.20 -12.28
C HIS A 75 -5.88 10.69 -12.13
N PRO A 76 -6.69 10.02 -12.98
CA PRO A 76 -6.98 8.60 -12.81
C PRO A 76 -5.74 7.71 -12.91
N ILE A 77 -4.76 8.07 -13.74
CA ILE A 77 -3.47 7.36 -13.82
C ILE A 77 -2.76 7.40 -12.47
N LEU A 78 -2.52 8.58 -11.90
CA LEU A 78 -1.82 8.72 -10.63
C LEU A 78 -2.62 8.17 -9.45
N GLN A 79 -3.95 8.35 -9.42
CA GLN A 79 -4.79 7.75 -8.38
C GLN A 79 -4.69 6.21 -8.42
N SER A 80 -4.64 5.61 -9.61
CA SER A 80 -4.48 4.15 -9.74
C SER A 80 -3.10 3.66 -9.28
N CYS A 81 -2.02 4.40 -9.57
CA CYS A 81 -0.68 4.14 -9.04
C CYS A 81 -0.64 4.23 -7.52
N ALA A 82 -1.31 5.23 -6.94
CA ALA A 82 -1.39 5.40 -5.50
C ALA A 82 -2.09 4.20 -4.84
N ILE A 83 -3.24 3.76 -5.35
CA ILE A 83 -3.97 2.59 -4.85
C ILE A 83 -3.14 1.31 -4.97
N ALA A 84 -2.42 1.11 -6.08
CA ALA A 84 -1.53 -0.02 -6.25
C ALA A 84 -0.41 -0.02 -5.18
N SER A 85 0.22 1.13 -4.97
CA SER A 85 1.27 1.29 -3.95
C SER A 85 0.73 1.12 -2.53
N PHE A 86 -0.46 1.66 -2.23
CA PHE A 86 -1.11 1.49 -0.94
C PHE A 86 -1.44 0.02 -0.67
N THR A 87 -1.96 -0.69 -1.67
CA THR A 87 -2.24 -2.12 -1.57
C THR A 87 -0.96 -2.87 -1.25
N TYR A 88 0.11 -2.67 -2.02
CA TYR A 88 1.41 -3.30 -1.76
C TYR A 88 1.92 -2.99 -0.35
N GLY A 89 1.98 -1.71 0.04
CA GLY A 89 2.47 -1.31 1.37
C GLY A 89 1.64 -1.86 2.53
N ILE A 90 0.33 -2.07 2.35
CA ILE A 90 -0.51 -2.73 3.37
C ILE A 90 -0.21 -4.23 3.41
N LEU A 91 -0.06 -4.87 2.25
CA LEU A 91 0.25 -6.30 2.16
C LEU A 91 1.59 -6.63 2.84
N THR A 92 2.60 -5.76 2.77
CA THR A 92 3.90 -6.02 3.42
C THR A 92 3.87 -6.00 4.94
N LEU A 93 2.80 -5.47 5.55
CA LEU A 93 2.60 -5.45 7.00
C LEU A 93 1.92 -6.72 7.53
N GLN A 94 1.51 -7.62 6.64
CA GLN A 94 0.71 -8.80 6.97
C GLN A 94 1.18 -10.01 6.16
N PRO A 95 1.41 -11.17 6.77
CA PRO A 95 1.73 -11.34 8.18
C PRO A 95 3.13 -10.86 8.51
N THR A 96 3.27 -10.36 9.74
CA THR A 96 4.55 -10.05 10.39
C THR A 96 4.38 -10.29 11.88
N SER A 97 5.10 -11.22 12.52
CA SER A 97 4.97 -11.51 13.96
C SER A 97 6.30 -11.35 14.71
N GLN A 98 7.41 -11.58 14.03
CA GLN A 98 8.77 -11.49 14.55
C GLN A 98 9.33 -10.07 14.43
N PRO A 99 10.28 -9.65 15.30
CA PRO A 99 10.86 -8.30 15.25
C PRO A 99 11.45 -7.94 13.89
N VAL A 100 12.24 -8.85 13.29
CA VAL A 100 12.89 -8.65 11.99
C VAL A 100 11.86 -8.49 10.87
N SER A 101 10.84 -9.37 10.80
CA SER A 101 9.80 -9.29 9.77
C SER A 101 8.94 -8.03 9.92
N LYS A 102 8.65 -7.60 11.16
CA LYS A 102 7.93 -6.34 11.46
C LYS A 102 8.72 -5.11 11.01
N ALA A 103 10.02 -5.05 11.30
CA ALA A 103 10.87 -3.94 10.90
C ALA A 103 10.96 -3.83 9.38
N ALA A 104 11.24 -4.95 8.70
CA ALA A 104 11.30 -4.99 7.24
C ALA A 104 9.94 -4.66 6.59
N GLY A 105 8.84 -5.15 7.16
CA GLY A 105 7.49 -4.84 6.70
C GLY A 105 7.14 -3.36 6.85
N LEU A 106 7.52 -2.73 7.97
CA LEU A 106 7.35 -1.29 8.20
C LEU A 106 8.19 -0.45 7.23
N GLN A 107 9.44 -0.84 6.98
CA GLN A 107 10.30 -0.15 6.02
C GLN A 107 9.69 -0.19 4.62
N ARG A 108 9.27 -1.36 4.14
CA ARG A 108 8.60 -1.49 2.82
C ARG A 108 7.30 -0.70 2.76
N HIS A 109 6.53 -0.69 3.84
CA HIS A 109 5.31 0.11 3.93
C HIS A 109 5.62 1.60 3.77
N GLN A 110 6.60 2.14 4.51
CA GLN A 110 7.00 3.54 4.39
C GLN A 110 7.51 3.86 2.98
N ILE A 111 8.35 3.00 2.39
CA ILE A 111 8.85 3.19 1.02
C ILE A 111 7.69 3.24 0.02
N ALA A 112 6.71 2.34 0.13
CA ALA A 112 5.55 2.34 -0.75
C ALA A 112 4.70 3.60 -0.58
N MET A 113 4.44 4.01 0.67
CA MET A 113 3.65 5.21 0.99
C MET A 113 4.34 6.47 0.50
N PHE A 114 5.61 6.71 0.83
CA PHE A 114 6.29 7.97 0.52
C PHE A 114 6.97 8.01 -0.85
N GLY A 115 7.37 6.85 -1.40
CA GLY A 115 8.01 6.78 -2.70
C GLY A 115 7.03 6.92 -3.87
N ILE A 116 5.81 6.39 -3.73
CA ILE A 116 4.81 6.37 -4.81
C ILE A 116 3.43 6.81 -4.30
N GLY A 117 2.93 6.20 -3.23
CA GLY A 117 1.52 6.32 -2.83
C GLY A 117 1.05 7.75 -2.57
N ILE A 118 1.67 8.41 -1.59
CA ILE A 118 1.38 9.78 -1.17
C ILE A 118 1.72 10.79 -2.27
N PRO A 119 2.88 10.74 -2.94
CA PRO A 119 3.14 11.61 -4.08
C PRO A 119 2.07 11.51 -5.18
N CYS A 120 1.69 10.29 -5.59
CA CYS A 120 0.71 10.09 -6.64
C CYS A 120 -0.72 10.52 -6.24
N ILE A 121 -1.18 10.21 -5.03
CA ILE A 121 -2.53 10.62 -4.60
C ILE A 121 -2.64 12.15 -4.53
N LEU A 122 -1.58 12.83 -4.03
CA LEU A 122 -1.56 14.28 -3.91
C LEU A 122 -1.43 14.96 -5.28
N ALA A 123 -0.48 14.53 -6.11
CA ALA A 123 -0.29 15.08 -7.44
C ALA A 123 -1.52 14.86 -8.34
N GLY A 124 -2.09 13.65 -8.33
CA GLY A 124 -3.32 13.35 -9.08
C GLY A 124 -4.50 14.21 -8.60
N THR A 125 -4.62 14.45 -7.30
CA THR A 125 -5.67 15.34 -6.75
C THR A 125 -5.43 16.79 -7.15
N ALA A 126 -4.19 17.27 -7.04
CA ALA A 126 -3.81 18.62 -7.43
C ALA A 126 -4.07 18.89 -8.91
N PHE A 127 -3.73 17.96 -9.81
CA PHE A 127 -4.02 18.08 -11.23
C PHE A 127 -5.52 18.17 -11.52
N MET A 128 -6.36 17.40 -10.81
CA MET A 128 -7.81 17.51 -10.97
C MET A 128 -8.36 18.85 -10.46
N ILE A 129 -7.87 19.33 -9.31
CA ILE A 129 -8.25 20.65 -8.77
C ILE A 129 -7.87 21.74 -9.77
N TYR A 130 -6.64 21.71 -10.27
CA TYR A 130 -6.14 22.67 -11.25
C TYR A 130 -6.92 22.60 -12.56
N ASN A 131 -7.20 21.40 -13.07
CA ASN A 131 -8.02 21.19 -14.26
C ASN A 131 -9.39 21.85 -14.11
N LYS A 132 -10.06 21.65 -12.96
CA LYS A 132 -11.35 22.29 -12.70
C LYS A 132 -11.25 23.80 -12.64
N SER A 133 -10.23 24.34 -11.98
CA SER A 133 -10.00 25.78 -11.89
C SER A 133 -9.78 26.41 -13.26
N LEU A 134 -9.00 25.77 -14.13
CA LEU A 134 -8.76 26.23 -15.51
C LEU A 134 -10.04 26.33 -16.35
N HIS A 135 -11.04 25.48 -16.07
CA HIS A 135 -12.31 25.44 -16.79
C HIS A 135 -13.45 26.09 -16.00
N SER A 136 -13.14 26.82 -14.91
CA SER A 136 -14.13 27.42 -14.00
C SER A 136 -15.23 26.45 -13.54
N ALA A 137 -14.88 25.16 -13.40
CA ALA A 137 -15.82 24.12 -13.04
C ALA A 137 -15.92 23.98 -11.51
N PRO A 138 -17.11 23.67 -10.95
CA PRO A 138 -17.29 23.56 -9.51
C PRO A 138 -16.55 22.35 -8.92
N HIS A 139 -15.97 22.52 -7.74
CA HIS A 139 -15.21 21.49 -7.02
C HIS A 139 -16.10 20.67 -6.08
N PHE A 140 -15.74 19.39 -5.90
CA PHE A 140 -16.33 18.50 -4.89
C PHE A 140 -17.86 18.37 -4.87
N THR A 141 -18.53 18.57 -6.01
CA THR A 141 -20.01 18.52 -6.13
C THR A 141 -20.57 17.13 -6.37
N SER A 142 -19.77 16.18 -6.85
CA SER A 142 -20.18 14.79 -7.04
C SER A 142 -19.81 13.92 -5.85
N TRP A 143 -20.51 12.80 -5.66
CA TRP A 143 -20.16 11.81 -4.64
C TRP A 143 -18.68 11.40 -4.71
N HIS A 144 -18.17 11.13 -5.91
CA HIS A 144 -16.74 10.85 -6.11
C HIS A 144 -15.85 12.00 -5.60
N GLY A 145 -16.16 13.25 -5.96
CA GLY A 145 -15.37 14.41 -5.54
C GLY A 145 -15.41 14.63 -4.03
N THR A 146 -16.58 14.51 -3.41
CA THR A 146 -16.77 14.70 -1.96
C THR A 146 -16.06 13.60 -1.16
N PHE A 147 -16.30 12.32 -1.47
CA PHE A 147 -15.61 11.21 -0.81
C PHE A 147 -14.10 11.25 -1.07
N GLY A 148 -13.69 11.67 -2.28
CA GLY A 148 -12.29 11.80 -2.64
C GLY A 148 -11.53 12.80 -1.77
N ILE A 149 -12.05 14.02 -1.58
CA ILE A 149 -11.35 15.01 -0.75
C ILE A 149 -11.34 14.61 0.73
N ILE A 150 -12.42 14.03 1.25
CA ILE A 150 -12.47 13.49 2.61
C ILE A 150 -11.40 12.39 2.77
N THR A 151 -11.28 11.49 1.78
CA THR A 151 -10.28 10.42 1.77
C THR A 151 -8.86 10.98 1.79
N VAL A 152 -8.56 11.97 0.95
CA VAL A 152 -7.22 12.58 0.88
C VAL A 152 -6.85 13.24 2.20
N VAL A 153 -7.75 14.01 2.80
CA VAL A 153 -7.52 14.63 4.12
C VAL A 153 -7.29 13.56 5.19
N TRP A 154 -8.09 12.50 5.18
CA TRP A 154 -7.92 11.40 6.15
C TRP A 154 -6.60 10.65 5.93
N LEU A 155 -6.16 10.42 4.68
CA LEU A 155 -4.85 9.83 4.39
C LEU A 155 -3.70 10.70 4.92
N LEU A 156 -3.79 12.03 4.81
CA LEU A 156 -2.80 12.94 5.41
C LEU A 156 -2.76 12.81 6.93
N ILE A 157 -3.93 12.72 7.58
CA ILE A 157 -4.00 12.45 9.03
C ILE A 157 -3.37 11.08 9.35
N GLN A 158 -3.60 10.05 8.53
CA GLN A 158 -2.96 8.73 8.71
C GLN A 158 -1.45 8.81 8.63
N VAL A 159 -0.90 9.57 7.67
CA VAL A 159 0.54 9.80 7.55
C VAL A 159 1.09 10.47 8.81
N LEU A 160 0.42 11.50 9.31
CA LEU A 160 0.84 12.22 10.53
C LEU A 160 0.82 11.31 11.76
N VAL A 161 -0.29 10.57 11.98
CA VAL A 161 -0.42 9.65 13.13
C VAL A 161 0.58 8.50 13.02
N GLY A 162 0.75 7.92 11.83
CA GLY A 162 1.72 6.87 11.55
C GLY A 162 3.13 7.34 11.87
N GLY A 163 3.56 8.44 11.27
CA GLY A 163 4.87 9.05 11.49
C GLY A 163 5.14 9.41 12.95
N ALA A 164 4.17 10.08 13.62
CA ALA A 164 4.28 10.42 15.03
C ALA A 164 4.45 9.19 15.95
N SER A 165 3.95 8.03 15.53
CA SER A 165 4.01 6.79 16.30
C SER A 165 5.27 5.94 16.08
N VAL A 166 6.05 6.19 15.02
CA VAL A 166 7.21 5.34 14.66
C VAL A 166 8.52 6.11 14.47
N TRP A 167 8.48 7.38 14.04
CA TRP A 167 9.70 8.16 13.81
C TRP A 167 10.30 8.65 15.12
N PHE A 168 11.64 8.68 15.18
CA PHE A 168 12.39 9.10 16.37
C PHE A 168 11.93 8.39 17.65
N GLY A 169 11.63 7.09 17.56
CA GLY A 169 11.14 6.29 18.69
C GLY A 169 9.73 6.67 19.18
N GLY A 170 8.95 7.41 18.38
CA GLY A 170 7.61 7.87 18.74
C GLY A 170 7.61 9.06 19.70
N ALA A 171 8.67 9.88 19.70
CA ALA A 171 8.83 11.01 20.61
C ALA A 171 7.61 11.97 20.62
N ALA A 172 7.00 12.20 19.46
CA ALA A 172 5.81 13.04 19.32
C ALA A 172 4.59 12.54 20.12
N LEU A 173 4.56 11.25 20.49
CA LEU A 173 3.51 10.62 21.29
C LEU A 173 4.03 10.14 22.67
N GLY A 174 5.18 10.67 23.12
CA GLY A 174 5.79 10.34 24.41
C GLY A 174 6.61 9.06 24.45
N GLY A 175 6.88 8.43 23.29
CA GLY A 175 7.80 7.31 23.13
C GLY A 175 7.31 5.96 23.66
N GLY A 176 8.08 4.91 23.35
CA GLY A 176 7.91 3.56 23.90
C GLY A 176 6.49 3.02 23.79
N MET A 177 5.92 2.59 24.92
CA MET A 177 4.57 2.00 24.98
C MET A 177 3.45 3.01 24.69
N LYS A 178 3.64 4.30 25.00
CA LYS A 178 2.64 5.35 24.73
C LYS A 178 2.46 5.54 23.22
N ALA A 179 3.56 5.66 22.49
CA ALA A 179 3.52 5.74 21.02
C ALA A 179 2.95 4.46 20.39
N LYS A 180 3.32 3.29 20.93
CA LYS A 180 2.82 1.99 20.44
C LYS A 180 1.31 1.82 20.63
N ALA A 181 0.70 2.47 21.63
CA ALA A 181 -0.74 2.44 21.84
C ALA A 181 -1.51 3.05 20.65
N ALA A 182 -0.90 3.96 19.88
CA ALA A 182 -1.51 4.55 18.68
C ALA A 182 -1.61 3.56 17.50
N TRP A 183 -0.77 2.52 17.46
CA TRP A 183 -0.67 1.62 16.31
C TRP A 183 -1.97 0.88 16.00
N LYS A 184 -2.76 0.53 17.03
CA LYS A 184 -4.06 -0.14 16.82
C LYS A 184 -5.07 0.78 16.15
N TYR A 185 -5.04 2.08 16.47
CA TYR A 185 -5.92 3.10 15.88
C TYR A 185 -5.48 3.43 14.46
N HIS A 186 -4.18 3.65 14.23
CA HIS A 186 -3.63 3.83 12.88
C HIS A 186 -3.96 2.65 11.98
N ARG A 187 -3.83 1.42 12.49
CA ARG A 187 -4.16 0.20 11.75
C ARG A 187 -5.65 0.09 11.41
N LEU A 188 -6.54 0.23 12.39
CA LEU A 188 -7.98 0.15 12.16
C LEU A 188 -8.44 1.26 11.19
N SER A 189 -8.03 2.49 11.47
CA SER A 189 -8.33 3.64 10.63
C SER A 189 -7.75 3.49 9.23
N GLY A 190 -6.58 2.86 9.09
CA GLY A 190 -5.93 2.52 7.83
C GLY A 190 -6.80 1.62 6.94
N TYR A 191 -7.43 0.57 7.51
CA TYR A 191 -8.35 -0.27 6.74
C TYR A 191 -9.62 0.48 6.32
N ILE A 192 -10.16 1.32 7.22
CA ILE A 192 -11.35 2.12 6.93
C ILE A 192 -11.05 3.10 5.78
N VAL A 193 -9.97 3.87 5.88
CA VAL A 193 -9.62 4.84 4.83
C VAL A 193 -9.26 4.13 3.52
N PHE A 194 -8.57 2.97 3.56
CA PHE A 194 -8.29 2.19 2.35
C PHE A 194 -9.57 1.70 1.67
N THR A 195 -10.56 1.26 2.45
CA THR A 195 -11.89 0.90 1.94
C THR A 195 -12.56 2.11 1.29
N MET A 196 -12.46 3.28 1.91
CA MET A 196 -13.00 4.53 1.37
C MET A 196 -12.29 4.97 0.09
N THR A 197 -10.98 4.72 -0.04
CA THR A 197 -10.21 4.95 -1.27
C THR A 197 -10.72 4.06 -2.40
N LEU A 198 -10.89 2.76 -2.17
CA LEU A 198 -11.43 1.83 -3.17
C LEU A 198 -12.88 2.17 -3.54
N PHE A 199 -13.70 2.56 -2.56
CA PHE A 199 -15.06 3.03 -2.81
C PHE A 199 -15.08 4.32 -3.65
N THR A 200 -14.18 5.27 -3.38
CA THR A 200 -14.03 6.49 -4.17
C THR A 200 -13.64 6.17 -5.63
N ALA A 201 -12.77 5.18 -5.84
CA ALA A 201 -12.40 4.71 -7.17
C ALA A 201 -13.57 4.01 -7.89
N TYR A 202 -14.38 3.23 -7.17
CA TYR A 202 -15.62 2.66 -7.69
C TYR A 202 -16.60 3.75 -8.15
N LEU A 203 -16.82 4.78 -7.34
CA LEU A 203 -17.65 5.94 -7.70
C LEU A 203 -17.14 6.64 -8.96
N ALA A 204 -15.82 6.80 -9.08
CA ALA A 204 -15.19 7.43 -10.24
C ALA A 204 -15.43 6.61 -11.52
N GLY A 205 -14.97 5.36 -11.51
CA GLY A 205 -14.88 4.56 -12.72
C GLY A 205 -16.18 3.88 -13.13
N SER A 206 -17.11 3.68 -12.21
CA SER A 206 -18.40 3.08 -12.55
C SER A 206 -19.45 4.13 -12.96
N TRP A 207 -19.39 5.32 -12.34
CA TRP A 207 -20.53 6.26 -12.34
C TRP A 207 -20.21 7.69 -12.81
N SER A 208 -18.94 8.08 -12.96
CA SER A 208 -18.67 9.43 -13.45
C SER A 208 -19.11 9.60 -14.90
N THR A 209 -19.71 10.76 -15.22
CA THR A 209 -20.23 11.07 -16.56
C THR A 209 -19.19 10.88 -17.66
N TRP A 210 -17.93 11.24 -17.39
CA TRP A 210 -16.87 11.06 -18.36
C TRP A 210 -16.58 9.57 -18.61
N VAL A 211 -16.38 8.77 -17.56
CA VAL A 211 -16.04 7.35 -17.74
C VAL A 211 -17.22 6.57 -18.35
N THR A 212 -18.45 6.88 -17.98
CA THR A 212 -19.64 6.21 -18.55
C THR A 212 -19.85 6.52 -20.03
N GLY A 213 -19.42 7.70 -20.51
CA GLY A 213 -19.46 8.08 -21.92
C GLY A 213 -18.31 7.53 -22.77
N HIS A 214 -17.20 7.10 -22.14
CA HIS A 214 -15.96 6.71 -22.83
C HIS A 214 -15.54 5.25 -22.58
N SER A 215 -16.40 4.44 -21.94
CA SER A 215 -16.13 3.02 -21.70
C SER A 215 -17.42 2.19 -21.60
N ASN A 216 -17.34 0.95 -22.08
CA ASN A 216 -18.48 0.02 -21.97
C ASN A 216 -18.68 -0.45 -20.52
N SER A 217 -19.88 -0.95 -20.21
CA SER A 217 -20.27 -1.36 -18.86
C SER A 217 -19.46 -2.55 -18.34
N LEU A 218 -19.09 -3.51 -19.19
CA LEU A 218 -18.33 -4.70 -18.80
C LEU A 218 -16.91 -4.31 -18.32
N VAL A 219 -16.22 -3.45 -19.07
CA VAL A 219 -14.89 -2.94 -18.71
C VAL A 219 -14.95 -2.24 -17.35
N ARG A 220 -15.96 -1.40 -17.14
CA ARG A 220 -16.16 -0.71 -15.86
C ARG A 220 -16.46 -1.68 -14.72
N PHE A 221 -17.31 -2.67 -14.95
CA PHE A 221 -17.67 -3.67 -13.95
C PHE A 221 -16.43 -4.46 -13.49
N VAL A 222 -15.63 -4.95 -14.44
CA VAL A 222 -14.39 -5.68 -14.13
C VAL A 222 -13.38 -4.78 -13.42
N GLY A 223 -13.11 -3.60 -13.98
CA GLY A 223 -12.07 -2.70 -13.48
C GLY A 223 -12.40 -2.02 -12.16
N TYR A 224 -13.64 -1.58 -11.96
CA TYR A 224 -14.01 -0.71 -10.84
C TYR A 224 -14.96 -1.35 -9.82
N THR A 225 -15.50 -2.54 -10.10
CA THR A 225 -16.30 -3.31 -9.14
C THR A 225 -15.57 -4.58 -8.72
N VAL A 226 -15.32 -5.50 -9.66
CA VAL A 226 -14.73 -6.82 -9.35
C VAL A 226 -13.31 -6.66 -8.79
N ALA A 227 -12.42 -5.95 -9.48
CA ALA A 227 -11.04 -5.81 -9.02
C ALA A 227 -10.94 -5.12 -7.64
N PRO A 228 -11.59 -3.96 -7.36
CA PRO A 228 -11.56 -3.37 -6.02
C PRO A 228 -12.15 -4.25 -4.92
N VAL A 229 -13.23 -4.99 -5.21
CA VAL A 229 -13.80 -5.96 -4.24
C VAL A 229 -12.80 -7.08 -3.93
N VAL A 230 -12.14 -7.64 -4.95
CA VAL A 230 -11.12 -8.68 -4.76
C VAL A 230 -9.94 -8.13 -3.95
N ILE A 231 -9.46 -6.92 -4.26
CA ILE A 231 -8.39 -6.25 -3.49
C ILE A 231 -8.81 -6.09 -2.02
N LEU A 232 -10.02 -5.60 -1.78
CA LEU A 232 -10.54 -5.38 -0.43
C LEU A 232 -10.62 -6.68 0.36
N LEU A 233 -11.25 -7.71 -0.21
CA LEU A 233 -11.39 -9.02 0.43
C LEU A 233 -10.04 -9.68 0.70
N ALA A 234 -9.11 -9.59 -0.25
CA ALA A 234 -7.75 -10.08 -0.10
C ALA A 234 -6.99 -9.39 1.05
N VAL A 235 -7.10 -8.06 1.17
CA VAL A 235 -6.51 -7.33 2.30
C VAL A 235 -7.20 -7.72 3.61
N TYR A 236 -8.52 -7.81 3.62
CA TYR A 236 -9.30 -8.06 4.84
C TYR A 236 -9.12 -9.48 5.39
N THR A 237 -9.01 -10.48 4.52
CA THR A 237 -8.71 -11.87 4.93
C THR A 237 -7.38 -11.99 5.66
N ARG A 238 -6.40 -11.13 5.34
CA ARG A 238 -5.06 -11.11 5.94
C ARG A 238 -4.99 -10.30 7.24
N ILE A 239 -6.05 -9.57 7.63
CA ILE A 239 -6.13 -8.83 8.89
C ILE A 239 -5.89 -9.76 10.08
N ARG A 240 -5.20 -9.22 11.10
CA ARG A 240 -4.95 -9.88 12.38
C ARG A 240 -5.69 -9.15 13.51
N PRO A 241 -6.90 -9.56 13.89
CA PRO A 241 -7.68 -8.91 14.94
C PRO A 241 -6.96 -8.86 16.29
N SER A 242 -6.09 -9.83 16.59
CA SER A 242 -5.24 -9.84 17.79
C SER A 242 -4.32 -8.62 17.91
N LYS A 243 -4.05 -7.91 16.80
CA LYS A 243 -3.26 -6.66 16.77
C LYS A 243 -4.12 -5.39 16.92
N MET A 244 -5.43 -5.53 17.16
CA MET A 244 -6.41 -4.44 17.32
C MET A 244 -7.36 -4.69 18.49
N LYS A 245 -6.81 -5.06 19.66
CA LYS A 245 -7.61 -5.21 20.88
C LYS A 245 -7.84 -3.83 21.52
N PHE A 246 -9.10 -3.47 21.71
CA PHE A 246 -9.51 -2.18 22.29
C PHE A 246 -9.84 -2.26 23.77
N ILE A 247 -10.07 -3.47 24.29
CA ILE A 247 -10.40 -3.82 25.67
C ILE A 247 -9.50 -5.00 26.08
#